data_AF-A0A2D4NT76-F1
#
_entry.id   AF-A0A2D4NT76-F1
#
_cell.length_a   1.000
_cell.length_b   1.000
_cell.length_c   1.000
_cell.angle_alpha   90.00
_cell.angle_beta   90.00
_cell.angle_gamma   90.00
#
_symmetry.space_group_name_H-M   'P 1'
#
loop_
_entity.id
_entity.type
_entity.pdbx_description
1 polymer ?
#
loop_
_entity_poly.entity_id
_entity_poly.type
_entity_poly.pdbx_seq_one_letter_code
_entity_poly.pdbx_strand_id
1 'polypeptide(L)'
;EDKQVKSSKFGSKDDGTSSKAALLSGPPGVGKTTTASLVCQELGLSYVELNASDTRSKKSLKEVVAESLNNTSIKGFCSGASRSVSAKHVLLMDEVDGMAGNEDRGGIQELIDLIKHTKIPIICMCNDRNHPKIRSLVHYCFDLRFPRPRVEQIKGAMMSIAFKEGLKVPPPAMNELILAANQDIRQVLHNLSMWCARDKTLTYDGVKEDASKAKKDIKLGPFDVVRKVFAKGEETSHMSLIDKADLFFHDYSLGPLFVQENYVHVKPAAAGKDLKKELILLSKTADSICDGDLVDRQIRARQNWSLLPTQAIYSSVLPGELMRGYLQEFPSFPSWLGKFSSTGKHDRIVQELSMHMSLRTHASKRAVNLDYLSYLRDAVVSPLARQGSDGVQNAVTFMDSYCLLKEDVENLMEATSWAGKPSVFSKLDSKVKSAFTRAYNKVAHLTPYSLQLAPKSKRVGSVDAEMSEELEPNEAETEQGSLESDAMIKVPLPLAAHLNMQIHRRSSLKDDMFR
;
A
#
# COMPACT_ATOMS: atom_id res chain seq x y z
N GLU A 1 -20.59 -41.53 3.82
CA GLU A 1 -21.08 -40.46 2.94
C GLU A 1 -20.87 -39.12 3.64
N ASP A 2 -19.70 -38.52 3.48
CA ASP A 2 -19.42 -37.19 4.05
C ASP A 2 -19.38 -36.15 2.93
N LYS A 3 -20.51 -35.48 2.73
CA LYS A 3 -20.59 -34.29 1.86
C LYS A 3 -20.29 -33.04 2.70
N GLN A 4 -19.08 -32.50 2.49
CA GLN A 4 -18.75 -31.12 2.84
C GLN A 4 -19.74 -30.16 2.15
N VAL A 5 -20.59 -29.52 2.94
CA VAL A 5 -21.45 -28.43 2.50
C VAL A 5 -20.61 -27.16 2.43
N LYS A 6 -20.32 -26.71 1.21
CA LYS A 6 -19.77 -25.37 0.93
C LYS A 6 -20.80 -24.33 1.35
N SER A 7 -20.48 -23.46 2.30
CA SER A 7 -21.32 -22.32 2.65
C SER A 7 -21.12 -21.18 1.66
N SER A 8 -22.18 -20.87 0.91
CA SER A 8 -22.34 -19.65 0.13
C SER A 8 -22.47 -18.45 1.08
N LYS A 9 -21.50 -17.53 1.11
CA LYS A 9 -21.63 -16.25 1.82
C LYS A 9 -21.84 -15.10 0.82
N PHE A 10 -23.10 -14.84 0.50
CA PHE A 10 -23.59 -13.54 0.06
C PHE A 10 -24.94 -13.31 0.76
N GLY A 11 -24.95 -12.43 1.76
CA GLY A 11 -26.12 -12.13 2.58
C GLY A 11 -25.70 -11.55 3.93
N SER A 12 -25.85 -10.23 4.08
CA SER A 12 -25.55 -9.45 5.27
C SER A 12 -26.25 -10.03 6.51
N LYS A 13 -25.46 -10.35 7.54
CA LYS A 13 -25.93 -10.39 8.93
C LYS A 13 -25.02 -9.44 9.70
N ASP A 14 -25.58 -8.34 10.18
CA ASP A 14 -24.91 -7.33 11.03
C ASP A 14 -24.44 -7.88 12.40
N ASP A 15 -24.61 -9.18 12.64
CA ASP A 15 -24.41 -9.81 13.94
C ASP A 15 -22.93 -10.08 14.26
N GLY A 16 -22.00 -9.91 13.31
CA GLY A 16 -20.54 -10.08 13.51
C GLY A 16 -20.07 -11.47 13.96
N THR A 17 -20.98 -12.37 14.33
CA THR A 17 -20.74 -13.67 14.99
C THR A 17 -19.89 -14.64 14.17
N SER A 18 -19.82 -14.43 12.85
CA SER A 18 -19.02 -15.26 11.94
C SER A 18 -17.56 -14.78 11.76
N SER A 19 -17.22 -13.63 12.34
CA SER A 19 -15.89 -13.01 12.25
C SER A 19 -15.11 -13.24 13.55
N LYS A 20 -13.84 -13.65 13.42
CA LYS A 20 -12.94 -13.85 14.56
C LYS A 20 -12.25 -12.56 15.02
N ALA A 21 -12.31 -11.52 14.20
CA ALA A 21 -11.71 -10.21 14.46
C ALA A 21 -12.71 -9.08 14.18
N ALA A 22 -12.55 -7.97 14.89
CA ALA A 22 -13.25 -6.71 14.62
C ALA A 22 -12.25 -5.68 14.08
N LEU A 23 -12.69 -4.81 13.16
CA LEU A 23 -11.91 -3.70 12.63
C LEU A 23 -12.63 -2.39 12.95
N LEU A 24 -12.06 -1.61 13.86
CA LEU A 24 -12.52 -0.27 14.21
C LEU A 24 -11.85 0.74 13.27
N SER A 25 -12.61 1.32 12.34
CA SER A 25 -12.11 2.29 11.38
C SER A 25 -12.76 3.66 11.58
N GLY A 26 -12.02 4.74 11.43
CA GLY A 26 -12.55 6.09 11.55
C GLY A 26 -11.47 7.14 11.74
N PRO A 27 -11.80 8.43 11.71
CA PRO A 27 -10.82 9.50 11.83
C PRO A 27 -10.10 9.47 13.19
N PRO A 28 -8.94 10.15 13.32
CA PRO A 28 -8.24 10.24 14.59
C PRO A 28 -9.11 10.93 15.66
N GLY A 29 -8.82 10.62 16.93
CA GLY A 29 -9.42 11.32 18.08
C GLY A 29 -10.92 11.13 18.31
N VAL A 30 -11.56 10.15 17.66
CA VAL A 30 -12.99 9.81 17.87
C VAL A 30 -13.24 8.76 18.96
N GLY A 31 -12.19 8.19 19.54
CA GLY A 31 -12.29 7.25 20.67
C GLY A 31 -12.20 5.76 20.33
N LYS A 32 -11.62 5.37 19.17
CA LYS A 32 -11.45 3.96 18.78
C LYS A 32 -10.73 3.12 19.85
N THR A 33 -9.53 3.54 20.24
CA THR A 33 -8.71 2.89 21.29
C THR A 33 -9.44 2.86 22.62
N THR A 34 -10.04 3.98 23.05
CA THR A 34 -10.80 4.05 24.30
C THR A 34 -12.01 3.12 24.33
N THR A 35 -12.76 3.01 23.22
CA THR A 35 -13.90 2.10 23.13
C THR A 35 -13.43 0.64 23.19
N ALA A 36 -12.35 0.28 22.50
CA ALA A 36 -11.80 -1.07 22.55
C ALA A 36 -11.37 -1.46 23.97
N SER A 37 -10.64 -0.58 24.67
CA SER A 37 -10.20 -0.84 26.05
C SER A 37 -11.37 -0.93 27.02
N LEU A 38 -12.35 -0.03 26.93
CA LEU A 38 -13.52 -0.02 27.82
C LEU A 38 -14.41 -1.24 27.63
N VAL A 39 -14.67 -1.66 26.40
CA VAL A 39 -15.47 -2.86 26.12
C VAL A 39 -14.80 -4.11 26.70
N CYS A 40 -13.47 -4.23 26.57
CA CYS A 40 -12.73 -5.32 27.20
C CYS A 40 -12.85 -5.28 28.73
N GLN A 41 -12.72 -4.11 29.34
CA GLN A 41 -12.82 -3.95 30.79
C GLN A 41 -14.23 -4.23 31.32
N GLU A 42 -15.27 -3.75 30.66
CA GLU A 42 -16.68 -3.96 31.04
C GLU A 42 -17.06 -5.45 31.00
N LEU A 43 -16.53 -6.18 30.02
CA LEU A 43 -16.73 -7.62 29.90
C LEU A 43 -15.80 -8.46 30.80
N GLY A 44 -14.94 -7.83 31.60
CA GLY A 44 -13.97 -8.51 32.47
C GLY A 44 -12.93 -9.32 31.68
N LEU A 45 -12.66 -8.92 30.43
CA LEU A 45 -11.67 -9.53 29.56
C LEU A 45 -10.32 -8.85 29.78
N SER A 46 -9.26 -9.65 29.88
CA SER A 46 -7.91 -9.10 29.86
C SER A 46 -7.44 -8.94 28.43
N TYR A 47 -6.78 -7.82 28.14
CA TYR A 47 -6.33 -7.52 26.80
C TYR A 47 -4.83 -7.18 26.77
N VAL A 48 -4.21 -7.44 25.63
CA VAL A 48 -2.85 -7.01 25.29
C VAL A 48 -2.96 -6.01 24.16
N GLU A 49 -2.47 -4.80 24.40
CA GLU A 49 -2.42 -3.74 23.40
C GLU A 49 -1.04 -3.73 22.75
N LEU A 50 -1.01 -3.93 21.44
CA LEU A 50 0.18 -3.82 20.61
C LEU A 50 -0.03 -2.70 19.60
N ASN A 51 0.92 -1.76 19.56
CA ASN A 51 0.98 -0.86 18.43
C ASN A 51 1.59 -1.63 17.24
N ALA A 52 0.88 -1.65 16.10
CA ALA A 52 1.33 -2.34 14.91
C ALA A 52 2.64 -1.73 14.34
N SER A 53 2.90 -0.45 14.64
CA SER A 53 4.18 0.20 14.31
C SER A 53 5.36 -0.32 15.12
N ASP A 54 5.16 -0.96 16.27
CA ASP A 54 6.26 -1.36 17.17
C ASP A 54 6.62 -2.84 17.02
N THR A 55 5.71 -3.65 16.49
CA THR A 55 5.88 -5.09 16.26
C THR A 55 6.13 -5.37 14.76
N ARG A 56 7.26 -4.87 14.27
CA ARG A 56 7.55 -4.64 12.83
C ARG A 56 7.87 -5.88 11.98
N SER A 57 8.04 -7.08 12.56
CA SER A 57 8.43 -8.27 11.79
C SER A 57 7.52 -9.47 11.95
N LYS A 58 7.45 -10.31 10.91
CA LYS A 58 6.75 -11.60 10.91
C LYS A 58 7.17 -12.50 12.09
N LYS A 59 8.45 -12.46 12.48
CA LYS A 59 8.98 -13.24 13.61
C LYS A 59 8.54 -12.65 14.95
N SER A 60 8.71 -11.33 15.14
CA SER A 60 8.31 -10.65 16.38
C SER A 60 6.81 -10.73 16.65
N LEU A 61 5.96 -10.59 15.61
CA LEU A 61 4.52 -10.76 15.74
C LEU A 61 4.15 -12.19 16.15
N LYS A 62 4.79 -13.20 15.53
CA LYS A 62 4.56 -14.59 15.90
C LYS A 62 5.05 -14.90 17.31
N GLU A 63 6.19 -14.39 17.74
CA GLU A 63 6.74 -14.64 19.08
C GLU A 63 5.85 -14.01 20.17
N VAL A 64 5.59 -12.70 20.08
CA VAL A 64 4.75 -11.99 21.07
C VAL A 64 3.34 -12.56 21.13
N VAL A 65 2.77 -12.92 19.98
CA VAL A 65 1.42 -13.45 19.93
C VAL A 65 1.38 -14.95 20.26
N ALA A 66 2.38 -15.75 19.93
CA ALA A 66 2.44 -17.17 20.33
C ALA A 66 2.62 -17.33 21.84
N GLU A 67 3.43 -16.48 22.47
CA GLU A 67 3.54 -16.43 23.93
C GLU A 67 2.22 -15.99 24.58
N SER A 68 1.50 -15.04 23.96
CA SER A 68 0.21 -14.55 24.48
C SER A 68 -0.99 -15.48 24.20
N LEU A 69 -0.94 -16.26 23.11
CA LEU A 69 -1.99 -17.20 22.70
C LEU A 69 -1.98 -18.50 23.53
N ASN A 70 -0.80 -18.93 23.97
CA ASN A 70 -0.60 -20.20 24.67
C ASN A 70 -0.52 -20.05 26.20
N ASN A 71 -0.42 -18.82 26.70
CA ASN A 71 -0.25 -18.57 28.13
C ASN A 71 -1.58 -18.07 28.74
N THR A 72 -2.16 -18.88 29.63
CA THR A 72 -3.22 -18.42 30.54
C THR A 72 -2.67 -17.27 31.38
N SER A 73 -3.21 -16.06 31.22
CA SER A 73 -2.62 -14.85 31.82
C SER A 73 -2.42 -14.98 33.34
N ILE A 74 -1.17 -14.81 33.76
CA ILE A 74 -0.73 -14.74 35.16
C ILE A 74 -1.44 -13.62 35.95
N LYS A 75 -1.96 -12.57 35.27
CA LYS A 75 -2.69 -11.48 35.93
C LYS A 75 -3.92 -11.96 36.69
N GLY A 76 -4.64 -12.97 36.17
CA GLY A 76 -5.78 -13.57 36.87
C GLY A 76 -5.39 -14.44 38.07
N PHE A 77 -4.14 -14.91 38.12
CA PHE A 77 -3.61 -15.73 39.21
C PHE A 77 -3.12 -14.87 40.39
N CYS A 78 -2.52 -13.70 40.12
CA CYS A 78 -1.95 -12.83 41.15
C CYS A 78 -2.95 -11.83 41.77
N SER A 79 -4.13 -11.60 41.16
CA SER A 79 -5.08 -10.59 41.64
C SER A 79 -6.00 -11.05 42.78
N GLY A 80 -5.82 -12.26 43.34
CA GLY A 80 -6.43 -12.69 44.62
C GLY A 80 -7.96 -12.74 44.70
N ALA A 81 -8.68 -12.38 43.64
CA ALA A 81 -10.13 -12.29 43.59
C ALA A 81 -10.68 -13.21 42.48
N SER A 82 -11.23 -14.35 42.91
CA SER A 82 -12.03 -15.32 42.14
C SER A 82 -11.33 -16.61 41.67
N ARG A 83 -12.00 -17.74 41.97
CA ARG A 83 -11.68 -19.14 41.68
C ARG A 83 -11.98 -19.54 40.22
N SER A 84 -11.99 -18.59 39.28
CA SER A 84 -12.12 -18.90 37.85
C SER A 84 -11.16 -18.03 37.05
N VAL A 85 -10.17 -18.66 36.42
CA VAL A 85 -9.36 -18.04 35.37
C VAL A 85 -10.31 -17.53 34.30
N SER A 86 -10.41 -16.21 34.11
CA SER A 86 -11.08 -15.65 32.93
C SER A 86 -10.26 -16.08 31.71
N ALA A 87 -10.64 -17.22 31.11
CA ALA A 87 -9.95 -17.84 29.98
C ALA A 87 -10.09 -17.05 28.67
N LYS A 88 -10.46 -15.78 28.74
CA LYS A 88 -10.82 -14.94 27.60
C LYS A 88 -9.87 -13.75 27.54
N HIS A 89 -8.79 -13.92 26.79
CA HIS A 89 -7.85 -12.86 26.43
C HIS A 89 -8.26 -12.22 25.10
N VAL A 90 -8.02 -10.91 24.95
CA VAL A 90 -8.27 -10.16 23.71
C VAL A 90 -6.96 -9.54 23.23
N LEU A 91 -6.68 -9.61 21.93
CA LEU A 91 -5.56 -8.90 21.33
C LEU A 91 -6.06 -7.59 20.70
N LEU A 92 -5.53 -6.45 21.14
CA LEU A 92 -5.76 -5.15 20.52
C LEU A 92 -4.56 -4.79 19.65
N MET A 93 -4.79 -4.60 18.36
CA MET A 93 -3.79 -4.16 17.39
C MET A 93 -4.12 -2.73 16.98
N ASP A 94 -3.38 -1.74 17.47
CA ASP A 94 -3.54 -0.33 17.09
C ASP A 94 -2.72 0.04 15.86
N GLU A 95 -3.14 1.08 15.14
CA GLU A 95 -2.47 1.65 13.97
C GLU A 95 -2.08 0.62 12.88
N VAL A 96 -2.99 -0.30 12.55
CA VAL A 96 -2.75 -1.37 11.56
C VAL A 96 -2.48 -0.83 10.14
N ASP A 97 -2.94 0.39 9.86
CA ASP A 97 -2.60 1.13 8.63
C ASP A 97 -1.15 1.65 8.60
N GLY A 98 -0.50 1.74 9.76
CA GLY A 98 0.90 2.12 9.93
C GLY A 98 1.93 1.04 9.59
N MET A 99 1.50 -0.21 9.32
CA MET A 99 2.37 -1.32 8.88
C MET A 99 2.82 -1.17 7.40
N ALA A 100 3.20 0.05 7.00
CA ALA A 100 3.47 0.42 5.64
C ALA A 100 4.92 0.90 5.42
N GLY A 101 5.75 0.02 4.86
CA GLY A 101 7.10 0.34 4.38
C GLY A 101 7.81 -0.88 3.79
N ASN A 102 9.06 -0.70 3.33
CA ASN A 102 9.95 -1.81 2.96
C ASN A 102 10.28 -2.71 4.17
N GLU A 103 10.26 -2.13 5.37
CA GLU A 103 10.51 -2.82 6.65
C GLU A 103 9.34 -3.73 7.08
N ASP A 104 8.10 -3.43 6.66
CA ASP A 104 6.89 -4.16 7.05
C ASP A 104 6.41 -5.16 5.98
N ARG A 105 7.30 -5.62 5.09
CA ARG A 105 6.94 -6.42 3.92
C ARG A 105 6.32 -7.76 4.34
N GLY A 106 4.99 -7.81 4.34
CA GLY A 106 4.19 -8.99 4.68
C GLY A 106 3.44 -8.93 6.02
N GLY A 107 3.54 -7.84 6.80
CA GLY A 107 2.92 -7.74 8.12
C GLY A 107 1.39 -7.93 8.11
N ILE A 108 0.69 -7.31 7.16
CA ILE A 108 -0.78 -7.47 7.04
C ILE A 108 -1.18 -8.88 6.59
N GLN A 109 -0.39 -9.55 5.74
CA GLN A 109 -0.68 -10.92 5.34
C GLN A 109 -0.54 -11.88 6.53
N GLU A 110 0.50 -11.69 7.34
CA GLU A 110 0.67 -12.46 8.58
C GLU A 110 -0.46 -12.19 9.57
N LEU A 111 -0.88 -10.92 9.74
CA LEU A 111 -2.03 -10.58 10.58
C LEU A 111 -3.32 -11.28 10.09
N ILE A 112 -3.53 -11.35 8.77
CA ILE A 112 -4.66 -12.08 8.18
C ILE A 112 -4.58 -13.58 8.52
N ASP A 113 -3.39 -14.18 8.41
CA ASP A 113 -3.21 -15.60 8.74
C ASP A 113 -3.39 -15.87 10.24
N LEU A 114 -2.93 -14.94 11.08
CA LEU A 114 -3.17 -14.94 12.52
C LEU A 114 -4.68 -14.89 12.82
N ILE A 115 -5.45 -14.02 12.13
CA ILE A 115 -6.92 -13.95 12.29
C ILE A 115 -7.61 -15.24 11.85
N LYS A 116 -7.11 -15.95 10.82
CA LYS A 116 -7.70 -17.23 10.40
C LYS A 116 -7.49 -18.32 11.47
N HIS A 117 -6.29 -18.38 12.06
CA HIS A 117 -5.89 -19.44 12.99
C HIS A 117 -6.11 -19.11 14.47
N THR A 118 -6.46 -17.86 14.79
CA THR A 118 -6.64 -17.43 16.18
C THR A 118 -7.77 -18.18 16.89
N LYS A 119 -7.55 -18.35 18.19
CA LYS A 119 -8.52 -18.83 19.20
C LYS A 119 -8.95 -17.73 20.17
N ILE A 120 -8.27 -16.57 20.13
CA ILE A 120 -8.63 -15.37 20.90
C ILE A 120 -9.25 -14.31 19.98
N PRO A 121 -10.22 -13.52 20.45
CA PRO A 121 -10.72 -12.37 19.71
C PRO A 121 -9.62 -11.33 19.47
N ILE A 122 -9.61 -10.76 18.26
CA ILE A 122 -8.67 -9.72 17.84
C ILE A 122 -9.45 -8.46 17.48
N ILE A 123 -9.02 -7.31 17.98
CA ILE A 123 -9.58 -6.01 17.62
C ILE A 123 -8.48 -5.20 16.94
N CYS A 124 -8.65 -4.97 15.64
CA CYS A 124 -7.77 -4.13 14.84
C CYS A 124 -8.31 -2.71 14.78
N MET A 125 -7.44 -1.72 14.85
CA MET A 125 -7.80 -0.30 14.74
C MET A 125 -7.04 0.33 13.56
N CYS A 126 -7.72 1.15 12.77
CA CYS A 126 -7.10 1.91 11.69
C CYS A 126 -7.74 3.29 11.53
N ASN A 127 -6.99 4.23 10.95
CA ASN A 127 -7.49 5.57 10.66
C ASN A 127 -8.21 5.63 9.31
N ASP A 128 -7.64 5.00 8.28
CA ASP A 128 -8.26 4.94 6.96
C ASP A 128 -8.58 3.50 6.52
N ARG A 129 -9.88 3.21 6.41
CA ARG A 129 -10.39 1.96 5.85
C ARG A 129 -10.08 1.79 4.36
N ASN A 130 -10.06 2.90 3.62
CA ASN A 130 -9.93 2.88 2.17
C ASN A 130 -8.47 2.68 1.72
N HIS A 131 -7.54 2.65 2.67
CA HIS A 131 -6.15 2.36 2.40
C HIS A 131 -6.01 1.00 1.67
N PRO A 132 -5.30 0.92 0.53
CA PRO A 132 -5.24 -0.29 -0.31
C PRO A 132 -4.83 -1.55 0.44
N LYS A 133 -3.97 -1.43 1.45
CA LYS A 133 -3.50 -2.57 2.26
C LYS A 133 -4.53 -3.03 3.31
N ILE A 134 -5.39 -2.15 3.79
CA ILE A 134 -6.46 -2.50 4.74
C ILE A 134 -7.62 -3.18 4.02
N ARG A 135 -7.81 -2.92 2.72
CA ARG A 135 -8.83 -3.56 1.89
C ARG A 135 -8.76 -5.09 1.91
N SER A 136 -7.56 -5.69 1.94
CA SER A 136 -7.40 -7.15 2.10
C SER A 136 -7.77 -7.67 3.49
N LEU A 137 -7.54 -6.87 4.54
CA LEU A 137 -7.85 -7.23 5.92
C LEU A 137 -9.35 -7.18 6.23
N VAL A 138 -10.06 -6.19 5.67
CA VAL A 138 -11.50 -5.96 5.88
C VAL A 138 -12.35 -7.22 5.61
N HIS A 139 -11.93 -8.08 4.68
CA HIS A 139 -12.67 -9.31 4.35
C HIS A 139 -12.67 -10.37 5.48
N TYR A 140 -11.75 -10.28 6.43
CA TYR A 140 -11.60 -11.22 7.55
C TYR A 140 -12.09 -10.66 8.89
N CYS A 141 -12.46 -9.39 8.92
CA CYS A 141 -12.87 -8.68 10.13
C CYS A 141 -14.34 -8.24 10.06
N PHE A 142 -14.96 -8.03 11.22
CA PHE A 142 -16.21 -7.30 11.35
C PHE A 142 -15.94 -5.79 11.30
N ASP A 143 -16.40 -5.13 10.23
CA ASP A 143 -16.14 -3.71 9.96
C ASP A 143 -17.04 -2.82 10.81
N LEU A 144 -16.44 -2.12 11.78
CA LEU A 144 -17.09 -1.17 12.67
C LEU A 144 -16.57 0.23 12.37
N ARG A 145 -17.47 1.12 11.95
CA ARG A 145 -17.11 2.48 11.52
C ARG A 145 -17.45 3.50 12.59
N PHE A 146 -16.46 4.31 12.94
CA PHE A 146 -16.57 5.44 13.84
C PHE A 146 -16.73 6.71 13.01
N PRO A 147 -17.96 7.26 12.89
CA PRO A 147 -18.14 8.57 12.30
C PRO A 147 -17.59 9.66 13.21
N ARG A 148 -17.36 10.85 12.67
CA ARG A 148 -17.08 12.02 13.50
C ARG A 148 -18.29 12.29 14.40
N PRO A 149 -18.11 12.51 15.72
CA PRO A 149 -19.20 12.86 16.62
C PRO A 149 -19.84 14.20 16.23
N ARG A 150 -21.12 14.38 16.56
CA ARG A 150 -21.80 15.64 16.28
C ARG A 150 -21.24 16.75 17.16
N VAL A 151 -21.17 17.96 16.62
CA VAL A 151 -20.67 19.14 17.32
C VAL A 151 -21.39 19.37 18.65
N GLU A 152 -22.70 19.14 18.71
CA GLU A 152 -23.50 19.28 19.93
C GLU A 152 -23.11 18.28 21.02
N GLN A 153 -22.77 17.04 20.64
CA GLN A 153 -22.34 15.98 21.57
C GLN A 153 -20.98 16.33 22.18
N ILE A 154 -20.04 16.79 21.34
CA ILE A 154 -18.72 17.24 21.79
C ILE A 154 -18.87 18.47 22.69
N LYS A 155 -19.69 19.46 22.28
CA LYS A 155 -19.94 20.68 23.05
C LYS A 155 -20.49 20.38 24.44
N GLY A 156 -21.46 19.48 24.57
CA GLY A 156 -22.01 19.08 25.87
C GLY A 156 -20.94 18.48 26.79
N ALA A 157 -20.12 17.57 26.26
CA ALA A 157 -19.03 16.96 27.01
C ALA A 157 -17.95 17.98 27.41
N MET A 158 -17.49 18.81 26.47
CA MET A 158 -16.44 19.80 26.70
C MET A 158 -16.86 20.90 27.67
N MET A 159 -18.12 21.37 27.62
CA MET A 159 -18.65 22.34 28.59
C MET A 159 -18.71 21.75 30.01
N SER A 160 -19.04 20.45 30.13
CA SER A 160 -19.01 19.75 31.42
C SER A 160 -17.58 19.67 31.98
N ILE A 161 -16.60 19.37 31.13
CA ILE A 161 -15.19 19.34 31.52
C ILE A 161 -14.71 20.75 31.91
N ALA A 162 -15.01 21.77 31.10
CA ALA A 162 -14.67 23.15 31.40
C ALA A 162 -15.24 23.61 32.74
N PHE A 163 -16.49 23.23 33.06
CA PHE A 163 -17.10 23.51 34.36
C PHE A 163 -16.37 22.83 35.52
N LYS A 164 -15.99 21.55 35.37
CA LYS A 164 -15.23 20.80 36.39
C LYS A 164 -13.83 21.39 36.63
N GLU A 165 -13.20 21.90 35.58
CA GLU A 165 -11.89 22.56 35.63
C GLU A 165 -11.97 24.05 36.05
N GLY A 166 -13.17 24.58 36.30
CA GLY A 166 -13.37 25.99 36.67
C GLY A 166 -13.09 27.00 35.52
N LEU A 167 -13.06 26.53 34.28
CA LEU A 167 -12.80 27.34 33.08
C LEU A 167 -14.11 27.95 32.57
N LYS A 168 -14.14 29.28 32.43
CA LYS A 168 -15.29 30.00 31.86
C LYS A 168 -15.12 30.16 30.34
N VAL A 169 -15.76 29.30 29.57
CA VAL A 169 -15.76 29.33 28.10
C VAL A 169 -17.12 29.79 27.56
N PRO A 170 -17.18 30.85 26.74
CA PRO A 170 -18.41 31.21 26.03
C PRO A 170 -18.88 30.08 25.09
N PRO A 171 -20.18 29.72 25.06
CA PRO A 171 -20.69 28.67 24.16
C PRO A 171 -20.41 28.86 22.66
N PRO A 172 -20.35 30.10 22.10
CA PRO A 172 -19.94 30.33 20.72
C PRO A 172 -18.45 30.01 20.47
N ALA A 173 -17.58 30.42 21.39
CA ALA A 173 -16.14 30.11 21.34
C ALA A 173 -15.89 28.59 21.36
N MET A 174 -16.64 27.87 22.21
CA MET A 174 -16.55 26.40 22.26
C MET A 174 -16.94 25.75 20.92
N ASN A 175 -17.94 26.31 20.23
CA ASN A 175 -18.37 25.82 18.93
C ASN A 175 -17.28 26.02 17.85
N GLU A 176 -16.67 27.21 17.82
CA GLU A 176 -15.58 27.50 16.90
C GLU A 176 -14.37 26.60 17.15
N LEU A 177 -14.03 26.32 18.41
CA LEU A 177 -12.93 25.41 18.75
C LEU A 177 -13.16 24.00 18.19
N ILE A 178 -14.38 23.46 18.37
CA ILE A 178 -14.72 22.11 17.90
C ILE A 178 -14.63 22.03 16.37
N LEU A 179 -15.07 23.09 15.67
CA LEU A 179 -14.97 23.19 14.23
C LEU A 179 -13.52 23.34 13.76
N ALA A 180 -12.71 24.13 14.45
CA ALA A 180 -11.29 24.32 14.14
C ALA A 180 -10.47 23.04 14.33
N ALA A 181 -10.82 22.23 15.34
CA ALA A 181 -10.23 20.92 15.58
C ALA A 181 -10.81 19.81 14.67
N ASN A 182 -11.63 20.16 13.67
CA ASN A 182 -12.28 19.21 12.77
C ASN A 182 -13.02 18.06 13.50
N GLN A 183 -13.67 18.38 14.64
CA GLN A 183 -14.40 17.42 15.48
C GLN A 183 -13.53 16.29 16.09
N ASP A 184 -12.21 16.49 16.19
CA ASP A 184 -11.30 15.59 16.91
C ASP A 184 -11.36 15.90 18.42
N ILE A 185 -11.87 14.96 19.23
CA ILE A 185 -12.08 15.18 20.67
C ILE A 185 -10.75 15.36 21.41
N ARG A 186 -9.71 14.61 21.01
CA ARG A 186 -8.38 14.69 21.63
C ARG A 186 -7.76 16.07 21.36
N GLN A 187 -7.86 16.55 20.14
CA GLN A 187 -7.37 17.88 19.76
C GLN A 187 -8.17 19.00 20.45
N VAL A 188 -9.50 18.88 20.55
CA VAL A 188 -10.32 19.84 21.29
C VAL A 188 -9.92 19.91 22.76
N LEU A 189 -9.69 18.77 23.41
CA LEU A 189 -9.21 18.72 24.79
C LEU A 189 -7.82 19.33 24.95
N HIS A 190 -6.90 19.04 24.03
CA HIS A 190 -5.57 19.63 24.05
C HIS A 190 -5.63 21.15 23.88
N ASN A 191 -6.44 21.65 22.95
CA ASN A 191 -6.63 23.09 22.74
C ASN A 191 -7.25 23.75 23.99
N LEU A 192 -8.23 23.11 24.65
CA LEU A 192 -8.78 23.59 25.93
C LEU A 192 -7.72 23.62 27.03
N SER A 193 -6.87 22.60 27.12
CA SER A 193 -5.77 22.53 28.09
C SER A 193 -4.74 23.63 27.85
N MET A 194 -4.32 23.84 26.61
CA MET A 194 -3.39 24.91 26.21
C MET A 194 -3.94 26.31 26.53
N TRP A 195 -5.26 26.48 26.44
CA TRP A 195 -5.91 27.74 26.78
C TRP A 195 -6.04 27.97 28.28
N CYS A 196 -6.38 26.93 29.05
CA CYS A 196 -6.35 27.00 30.51
C CYS A 196 -4.95 27.36 31.03
N ALA A 197 -3.89 26.90 30.35
CA ALA A 197 -2.52 27.24 30.68
C ALA A 197 -2.13 28.70 30.37
N ARG A 198 -2.83 29.38 29.44
CA ARG A 198 -2.58 30.78 29.07
C ARG A 198 -3.36 31.77 29.92
N ASP A 199 -4.66 31.56 30.10
CA ASP A 199 -5.52 32.42 30.91
C ASP A 199 -6.82 31.72 31.36
N LYS A 200 -7.37 32.09 32.52
CA LYS A 200 -8.56 31.43 33.09
C LYS A 200 -9.89 31.98 32.56
N THR A 201 -9.86 33.10 31.83
CA THR A 201 -11.02 33.75 31.23
C THR A 201 -10.86 33.87 29.72
N LEU A 202 -11.78 33.27 28.96
CA LEU A 202 -11.72 33.25 27.50
C LEU A 202 -12.62 34.32 26.89
N THR A 203 -12.03 35.23 26.10
CA THR A 203 -12.73 36.16 25.22
C THR A 203 -12.99 35.55 23.84
N TYR A 204 -14.11 35.92 23.20
CA TYR A 204 -14.51 35.39 21.90
C TYR A 204 -13.49 35.70 20.79
N ASP A 205 -12.86 36.88 20.82
CA ASP A 205 -11.94 37.32 19.77
C ASP A 205 -10.62 36.53 19.76
N GLY A 206 -10.07 36.22 20.94
CA GLY A 206 -8.87 35.37 21.05
C GLY A 206 -9.11 33.95 20.55
N VAL A 207 -10.32 33.42 20.73
CA VAL A 207 -10.73 32.11 20.24
C VAL A 207 -10.82 32.08 18.72
N LYS A 208 -11.33 33.15 18.11
CA LYS A 208 -11.44 33.26 16.65
C LYS A 208 -10.07 33.36 15.98
N GLU A 209 -9.13 34.11 16.56
CA GLU A 209 -7.76 34.20 16.06
C GLU A 209 -7.02 32.85 16.15
N ASP A 210 -7.08 32.19 17.30
CA ASP A 210 -6.42 30.89 17.48
C ASP A 210 -7.09 29.78 16.64
N ALA A 211 -8.42 29.81 16.51
CA ALA A 211 -9.16 28.92 15.61
C ALA A 211 -8.78 29.14 14.14
N SER A 212 -8.54 30.39 13.73
CA SER A 212 -8.08 30.70 12.37
C SER A 212 -6.68 30.18 12.08
N LYS A 213 -5.78 30.20 13.07
CA LYS A 213 -4.44 29.60 12.98
C LYS A 213 -4.54 28.07 12.92
N ALA A 214 -5.33 27.46 13.80
CA ALA A 214 -5.55 26.00 13.79
C ALA A 214 -6.22 25.49 12.50
N LYS A 215 -7.10 26.28 11.86
CA LYS A 215 -7.69 25.94 10.56
C LYS A 215 -6.66 25.87 9.42
N LYS A 216 -5.56 26.63 9.48
CA LYS A 216 -4.47 26.57 8.48
C LYS A 216 -3.71 25.25 8.56
N ASP A 217 -3.63 24.65 9.75
CA ASP A 217 -2.89 23.41 10.00
C ASP A 217 -3.72 22.13 9.78
N ILE A 218 -4.99 22.25 9.34
CA ILE A 218 -5.79 21.08 8.98
C ILE A 218 -5.25 20.50 7.68
N LYS A 219 -4.55 19.36 7.78
CA LYS A 219 -4.14 18.57 6.62
C LYS A 219 -5.39 18.10 5.88
N LEU A 220 -5.66 18.69 4.72
CA LEU A 220 -6.74 18.26 3.85
C LEU A 220 -6.37 16.92 3.20
N GLY A 221 -7.34 16.02 3.10
CA GLY A 221 -7.15 14.79 2.33
C GLY A 221 -7.04 15.10 0.83
N PRO A 222 -6.40 14.24 0.01
CA PRO A 222 -6.27 14.46 -1.43
C PRO A 222 -7.60 14.69 -2.17
N PHE A 223 -8.66 13.99 -1.74
CA PHE A 223 -10.02 14.18 -2.29
C PHE A 223 -10.60 15.57 -1.97
N ASP A 224 -10.32 16.11 -0.80
CA ASP A 224 -10.79 17.43 -0.37
C ASP A 224 -10.01 18.55 -1.07
N VAL A 225 -8.71 18.32 -1.29
CA VAL A 225 -7.85 19.21 -2.08
C VAL A 225 -8.41 19.37 -3.50
N VAL A 226 -8.70 18.27 -4.21
CA VAL A 226 -9.27 18.33 -5.58
C VAL A 226 -10.57 19.11 -5.63
N ARG A 227 -11.46 18.89 -4.64
CA ARG A 227 -12.71 19.63 -4.54
C ARG A 227 -12.44 21.13 -4.43
N LYS A 228 -11.49 21.53 -3.57
CA LYS A 228 -11.11 22.94 -3.42
C LYS A 228 -10.41 23.51 -4.65
N VAL A 229 -9.60 22.73 -5.36
CA VAL A 229 -8.91 23.17 -6.59
C VAL A 229 -9.91 23.55 -7.68
N PHE A 230 -10.96 22.75 -7.88
CA PHE A 230 -11.94 22.99 -8.96
C PHE A 230 -13.21 23.74 -8.54
N ALA A 231 -13.46 23.92 -7.24
CA ALA A 231 -14.68 24.55 -6.75
C ALA A 231 -14.80 26.03 -7.17
N LYS A 232 -16.01 26.39 -7.62
CA LYS A 232 -16.47 27.78 -7.73
C LYS A 232 -17.35 28.13 -6.51
N GLY A 233 -16.78 28.76 -5.49
CA GLY A 233 -17.51 29.21 -4.30
C GLY A 233 -16.83 30.36 -3.57
N GLU A 234 -17.48 30.92 -2.54
CA GLU A 234 -16.95 32.04 -1.73
C GLU A 234 -15.57 31.72 -1.12
N GLU A 235 -15.37 30.47 -0.70
CA GLU A 235 -14.10 30.03 -0.11
C GLU A 235 -12.92 30.06 -1.11
N THR A 236 -13.15 29.74 -2.39
CA THR A 236 -12.10 29.76 -3.42
C THR A 236 -11.95 31.12 -4.10
N SER A 237 -12.95 32.00 -4.06
CA SER A 237 -12.81 33.37 -4.57
C SER A 237 -11.88 34.24 -3.73
N HIS A 238 -11.75 33.95 -2.43
CA HIS A 238 -10.85 34.67 -1.53
C HIS A 238 -9.42 34.10 -1.47
N MET A 239 -9.15 32.95 -2.10
CA MET A 239 -7.82 32.35 -2.12
C MET A 239 -6.87 33.15 -3.01
N SER A 240 -5.74 33.55 -2.43
CA SER A 240 -4.61 34.12 -3.17
C SER A 240 -3.92 33.06 -4.03
N LEU A 241 -2.99 33.49 -4.89
CA LEU A 241 -2.16 32.56 -5.68
C LEU A 241 -1.37 31.61 -4.76
N ILE A 242 -0.90 32.12 -3.62
CA ILE A 242 -0.12 31.36 -2.65
C ILE A 242 -1.01 30.30 -1.99
N ASP A 243 -2.21 30.67 -1.55
CA ASP A 243 -3.15 29.71 -0.93
C ASP A 243 -3.52 28.58 -1.90
N LYS A 244 -3.67 28.89 -3.21
CA LYS A 244 -3.92 27.87 -4.24
C LYS A 244 -2.72 26.97 -4.48
N ALA A 245 -1.50 27.51 -4.42
CA ALA A 245 -0.29 26.71 -4.51
C ALA A 245 -0.12 25.82 -3.27
N ASP A 246 -0.47 26.31 -2.08
CA ASP A 246 -0.42 25.56 -0.82
C ASP A 246 -1.35 24.34 -0.83
N LEU A 247 -2.46 24.37 -1.58
CA LEU A 247 -3.31 23.20 -1.77
C LEU A 247 -2.55 21.99 -2.35
N PHE A 248 -1.57 22.22 -3.23
CA PHE A 248 -0.71 21.17 -3.77
C PHE A 248 0.22 20.58 -2.70
N PHE A 249 0.69 21.38 -1.74
CA PHE A 249 1.65 20.93 -0.73
C PHE A 249 1.04 20.06 0.38
N HIS A 250 -0.29 19.99 0.52
CA HIS A 250 -0.92 19.02 1.43
C HIS A 250 -0.59 17.56 1.06
N ASP A 251 -0.51 17.27 -0.24
CA ASP A 251 -0.02 16.01 -0.79
C ASP A 251 0.56 16.24 -2.20
N TYR A 252 1.83 16.69 -2.24
CA TYR A 252 2.52 16.97 -3.51
C TYR A 252 2.82 15.69 -4.31
N SER A 253 2.68 14.51 -3.68
CA SER A 253 2.98 13.23 -4.30
C SER A 253 1.81 12.69 -5.11
N LEU A 254 0.58 12.77 -4.56
CA LEU A 254 -0.63 12.28 -5.21
C LEU A 254 -1.49 13.40 -5.79
N GLY A 255 -1.38 14.63 -5.29
CA GLY A 255 -2.18 15.79 -5.73
C GLY A 255 -2.25 15.95 -7.25
N PRO A 256 -1.12 15.95 -7.98
CA PRO A 256 -1.12 16.04 -9.44
C PRO A 256 -1.92 14.95 -10.15
N LEU A 257 -1.81 13.70 -9.68
CA LEU A 257 -2.54 12.57 -10.24
C LEU A 257 -4.05 12.72 -10.02
N PHE A 258 -4.41 13.23 -8.85
CA PHE A 258 -5.78 13.52 -8.46
C PHE A 258 -6.40 14.63 -9.31
N VAL A 259 -5.65 15.70 -9.61
CA VAL A 259 -6.08 16.75 -10.54
C VAL A 259 -6.22 16.18 -11.96
N GLN A 260 -5.25 15.38 -12.42
CA GLN A 260 -5.24 14.79 -13.77
C GLN A 260 -6.36 13.78 -14.01
N GLU A 261 -6.76 12.97 -13.03
CA GLU A 261 -7.87 12.03 -13.21
C GLU A 261 -9.22 12.78 -13.25
N ASN A 262 -9.35 13.86 -12.48
CA ASN A 262 -10.66 14.46 -12.22
C ASN A 262 -10.99 15.72 -13.04
N TYR A 263 -10.01 16.38 -13.67
CA TYR A 263 -10.29 17.61 -14.44
C TYR A 263 -11.30 17.40 -15.57
N VAL A 264 -11.32 16.20 -16.18
CA VAL A 264 -12.24 15.85 -17.28
C VAL A 264 -13.70 15.78 -16.82
N HIS A 265 -13.93 15.55 -15.52
CA HIS A 265 -15.27 15.46 -14.92
C HIS A 265 -15.79 16.81 -14.40
N VAL A 266 -15.03 17.89 -14.62
CA VAL A 266 -15.42 19.24 -14.21
C VAL A 266 -16.10 19.96 -15.37
N LYS A 267 -17.24 20.61 -15.08
CA LYS A 267 -17.85 21.55 -16.02
C LYS A 267 -17.34 22.96 -15.76
N PRO A 268 -16.50 23.52 -16.65
CA PRO A 268 -15.89 24.83 -16.43
C PRO A 268 -16.95 25.93 -16.53
N ALA A 269 -17.01 26.78 -15.51
CA ALA A 269 -17.98 27.87 -15.45
C ALA A 269 -17.78 28.91 -16.56
N ALA A 270 -16.54 29.08 -17.02
CA ALA A 270 -16.20 29.98 -18.12
C ALA A 270 -16.72 29.51 -19.49
N ALA A 271 -16.93 28.20 -19.69
CA ALA A 271 -17.52 27.67 -20.92
C ALA A 271 -19.05 27.76 -20.94
N GLY A 272 -19.71 27.78 -19.77
CA GLY A 272 -21.16 27.81 -19.68
C GLY A 272 -21.78 26.56 -20.32
N LYS A 273 -22.56 26.73 -21.40
CA LYS A 273 -23.13 25.63 -22.20
C LYS A 273 -22.44 25.43 -23.56
N ASP A 274 -21.35 26.16 -23.82
CA ASP A 274 -20.65 26.13 -25.11
C ASP A 274 -19.58 25.02 -25.12
N LEU A 275 -19.89 23.94 -25.82
CA LEU A 275 -19.00 22.77 -25.94
C LEU A 275 -17.65 23.11 -26.58
N LYS A 276 -17.61 24.08 -27.51
CA LYS A 276 -16.34 24.46 -28.18
C LYS A 276 -15.38 25.08 -27.18
N LYS A 277 -15.88 25.95 -26.29
CA LYS A 277 -15.08 26.56 -25.23
C LYS A 277 -14.65 25.55 -24.18
N GLU A 278 -15.54 24.62 -23.83
CA GLU A 278 -15.23 23.52 -22.91
C GLU A 278 -14.04 22.68 -23.41
N LEU A 279 -14.07 22.24 -24.68
CA LEU A 279 -12.98 21.49 -25.28
C LEU A 279 -11.66 22.27 -25.35
N ILE A 280 -11.71 23.58 -25.58
CA ILE A 280 -10.51 24.44 -25.57
C ILE A 280 -9.92 24.52 -24.15
N LEU A 281 -10.75 24.65 -23.12
CA LEU A 281 -10.28 24.70 -21.73
C LEU A 281 -9.70 23.34 -21.30
N LEU A 282 -10.34 22.24 -21.70
CA LEU A 282 -9.81 20.89 -21.48
C LEU A 282 -8.44 20.71 -22.15
N SER A 283 -8.28 21.13 -23.41
CA SER A 283 -7.00 21.07 -24.13
C SER A 283 -5.91 21.86 -23.41
N LYS A 284 -6.18 23.12 -23.04
CA LYS A 284 -5.21 23.96 -22.32
C LYS A 284 -4.84 23.38 -20.96
N THR A 285 -5.80 22.73 -20.29
CA THR A 285 -5.56 22.06 -19.02
C THR A 285 -4.69 20.83 -19.20
N ALA A 286 -4.91 20.06 -20.26
CA ALA A 286 -4.06 18.93 -20.61
C ALA A 286 -2.62 19.37 -20.89
N ASP A 287 -2.42 20.45 -21.66
CA ASP A 287 -1.09 21.02 -21.92
C ASP A 287 -0.38 21.40 -20.62
N SER A 288 -1.07 22.08 -19.70
CA SER A 288 -0.54 22.44 -18.38
C SER A 288 -0.16 21.22 -17.54
N ILE A 289 -0.96 20.16 -17.57
CA ILE A 289 -0.65 18.91 -16.85
C ILE A 289 0.61 18.25 -17.45
N CYS A 290 0.77 18.29 -18.78
CA CYS A 290 1.98 17.81 -19.45
C CYS A 290 3.23 18.62 -19.05
N ASP A 291 3.13 19.94 -18.95
CA ASP A 291 4.21 20.77 -18.43
C ASP A 291 4.57 20.41 -16.98
N GLY A 292 3.54 20.13 -16.16
CA GLY A 292 3.71 19.62 -14.80
C GLY A 292 4.45 18.28 -14.73
N ASP A 293 4.17 17.35 -15.64
CA ASP A 293 4.88 16.05 -15.76
C ASP A 293 6.35 16.23 -16.18
N LEU A 294 6.65 17.18 -17.08
CA LEU A 294 8.02 17.51 -17.45
C LEU A 294 8.81 18.01 -16.23
N VAL A 295 8.20 18.88 -15.42
CA VAL A 295 8.82 19.38 -14.18
C VAL A 295 8.98 18.25 -13.16
N ASP A 296 7.97 17.39 -12.96
CA ASP A 296 8.05 16.23 -12.06
C ASP A 296 9.20 15.30 -12.44
N ARG A 297 9.36 15.00 -13.74
CA ARG A 297 10.48 14.21 -14.25
C ARG A 297 11.83 14.85 -13.92
N GLN A 298 11.96 16.16 -14.06
CA GLN A 298 13.20 16.87 -13.75
C GLN A 298 13.50 16.91 -12.25
N ILE A 299 12.46 17.08 -11.41
CA ILE A 299 12.58 17.02 -9.95
C ILE A 299 13.11 15.64 -9.54
N ARG A 300 12.46 14.56 -10.00
CA ARG A 300 12.82 13.19 -9.61
C ARG A 300 14.18 12.75 -10.16
N ALA A 301 14.51 13.13 -11.40
CA ALA A 301 15.78 12.74 -12.02
C ALA A 301 17.00 13.40 -11.35
N ARG A 302 16.86 14.64 -10.85
CA ARG A 302 17.98 15.41 -10.26
C ARG A 302 17.84 15.66 -8.76
N GLN A 303 16.79 15.14 -8.12
CA GLN A 303 16.42 15.41 -6.72
C GLN A 303 16.34 16.92 -6.41
N ASN A 304 15.92 17.73 -7.38
CA ASN A 304 15.87 19.18 -7.24
C ASN A 304 14.48 19.66 -6.77
N TRP A 305 14.27 19.65 -5.46
CA TRP A 305 13.00 20.03 -4.82
C TRP A 305 12.66 21.52 -4.91
N SER A 306 13.59 22.38 -5.35
CA SER A 306 13.34 23.81 -5.55
C SER A 306 12.29 24.09 -6.65
N LEU A 307 12.02 23.12 -7.51
CA LEU A 307 11.04 23.24 -8.59
C LEU A 307 9.60 22.88 -8.16
N LEU A 308 9.38 22.41 -6.92
CA LEU A 308 8.04 22.06 -6.43
C LEU A 308 7.01 23.20 -6.56
N PRO A 309 7.33 24.48 -6.27
CA PRO A 309 6.39 25.57 -6.53
C PRO A 309 6.02 25.68 -8.02
N THR A 310 6.96 25.42 -8.92
CA THR A 310 6.71 25.43 -10.37
C THR A 310 5.77 24.30 -10.78
N GLN A 311 5.98 23.10 -10.22
CA GLN A 311 5.07 21.97 -10.41
C GLN A 311 3.67 22.26 -9.85
N ALA A 312 3.58 22.91 -8.68
CA ALA A 312 2.30 23.30 -8.08
C ALA A 312 1.49 24.20 -9.03
N ILE A 313 2.14 25.14 -9.72
CA ILE A 313 1.48 26.00 -10.70
C ILE A 313 0.93 25.19 -11.88
N TYR A 314 1.75 24.38 -12.53
CA TYR A 314 1.35 23.64 -13.75
C TYR A 314 0.43 22.46 -13.48
N SER A 315 0.60 21.75 -12.37
CA SER A 315 -0.15 20.53 -12.06
C SER A 315 -1.40 20.77 -11.20
N SER A 316 -1.57 21.94 -10.58
CA SER A 316 -2.70 22.22 -9.68
C SER A 316 -3.36 23.57 -9.95
N VAL A 317 -2.62 24.67 -9.83
CA VAL A 317 -3.21 26.02 -9.87
C VAL A 317 -3.78 26.37 -11.25
N LEU A 318 -2.99 26.17 -12.31
CA LEU A 318 -3.42 26.50 -13.67
C LEU A 318 -4.58 25.60 -14.14
N PRO A 319 -4.55 24.26 -13.93
CA PRO A 319 -5.72 23.40 -14.12
C PRO A 319 -6.95 23.85 -13.32
N GLY A 320 -6.76 24.25 -12.06
CA GLY A 320 -7.83 24.73 -11.18
C GLY A 320 -8.50 26.00 -11.71
N GLU A 321 -7.74 26.94 -12.28
CA GLU A 321 -8.30 28.18 -12.83
C GLU A 321 -8.96 27.96 -14.20
N LEU A 322 -8.36 27.14 -15.06
CA LEU A 322 -8.91 26.81 -16.39
C LEU A 322 -10.21 26.00 -16.29
N MET A 323 -10.25 25.01 -15.39
CA MET A 323 -11.39 24.13 -15.19
C MET A 323 -12.28 24.56 -14.03
N ARG A 324 -12.14 25.79 -13.52
CA ARG A 324 -12.93 26.27 -12.38
C ARG A 324 -14.44 26.14 -12.63
N GLY A 325 -15.15 25.42 -11.78
CA GLY A 325 -16.56 25.18 -12.02
C GLY A 325 -17.22 24.22 -11.03
N TYR A 326 -18.01 23.29 -11.58
CA TYR A 326 -18.76 22.31 -10.81
C TYR A 326 -18.29 20.90 -11.17
N LEU A 327 -17.88 20.14 -10.15
CA LEU A 327 -17.51 18.74 -10.29
C LEU A 327 -18.80 17.91 -10.37
N GLN A 328 -19.00 17.17 -11.46
CA GLN A 328 -20.26 16.43 -11.68
C GLN A 328 -20.43 15.26 -10.71
N GLU A 329 -19.34 14.64 -10.30
CA GLU A 329 -19.30 13.44 -9.46
C GLU A 329 -18.31 13.62 -8.29
N PHE A 330 -18.34 12.70 -7.32
CA PHE A 330 -17.31 12.64 -6.28
C PHE A 330 -15.94 12.39 -6.95
N PRO A 331 -14.85 13.08 -6.56
CA PRO A 331 -13.55 12.88 -7.18
C PRO A 331 -13.13 11.40 -7.11
N SER A 332 -12.80 10.83 -8.26
CA SER A 332 -12.29 9.47 -8.36
C SER A 332 -10.82 9.40 -7.92
N PHE A 333 -10.42 8.24 -7.41
CA PHE A 333 -9.02 7.98 -7.08
C PHE A 333 -8.21 7.77 -8.38
N PRO A 334 -6.97 8.27 -8.48
CA PRO A 334 -6.16 8.14 -9.69
C PRO A 334 -5.98 6.70 -10.16
N SER A 335 -6.46 6.42 -11.37
CA SER A 335 -6.36 5.09 -12.00
C SER A 335 -4.95 4.81 -12.52
N TRP A 336 -4.15 5.86 -12.71
CA TRP A 336 -2.76 5.79 -13.20
C TRP A 336 -1.89 4.83 -12.38
N LEU A 337 -1.99 4.84 -11.05
CA LEU A 337 -1.18 3.98 -10.18
C LEU A 337 -1.41 2.49 -10.48
N GLY A 338 -2.67 2.09 -10.65
CA GLY A 338 -3.03 0.71 -11.02
C GLY A 338 -2.56 0.35 -12.43
N LYS A 339 -2.70 1.27 -13.39
CA LYS A 339 -2.25 1.10 -14.78
C LYS A 339 -0.72 1.02 -14.90
N PHE A 340 0.00 1.80 -14.10
CA PHE A 340 1.47 1.76 -14.06
C PHE A 340 1.95 0.41 -13.51
N SER A 341 1.33 -0.08 -12.44
CA SER A 341 1.61 -1.41 -11.90
C SER A 341 1.34 -2.53 -12.90
N SER A 342 0.18 -2.50 -13.58
CA SER A 342 -0.13 -3.49 -14.61
C SER A 342 0.82 -3.42 -15.81
N THR A 343 1.27 -2.21 -16.19
CA THR A 343 2.31 -2.03 -17.22
C THR A 343 3.61 -2.70 -16.82
N GLY A 344 4.06 -2.52 -15.57
CA GLY A 344 5.25 -3.20 -15.05
C GLY A 344 5.10 -4.72 -15.00
N LYS A 345 3.91 -5.23 -14.66
CA LYS A 345 3.60 -6.67 -14.73
C LYS A 345 3.72 -7.19 -16.17
N HIS A 346 3.12 -6.50 -17.14
CA HIS A 346 3.20 -6.88 -18.54
C HIS A 346 4.63 -6.84 -19.09
N ASP A 347 5.44 -5.84 -18.72
CA ASP A 347 6.86 -5.78 -19.15
C ASP A 347 7.67 -6.98 -18.63
N ARG A 348 7.42 -7.40 -17.38
CA ARG A 348 8.05 -8.60 -16.81
C ARG A 348 7.63 -9.88 -17.52
N ILE A 349 6.33 -10.04 -17.80
CA ILE A 349 5.82 -11.18 -18.58
C ILE A 349 6.47 -11.25 -19.96
N VAL A 350 6.53 -10.12 -20.68
CA VAL A 350 7.16 -10.06 -22.00
C VAL A 350 8.66 -10.36 -21.92
N GLN A 351 9.33 -9.89 -20.87
CA GLN A 351 10.74 -10.19 -20.64
C GLN A 351 10.97 -11.69 -20.41
N GLU A 352 10.16 -12.31 -19.54
CA GLU A 352 10.24 -13.74 -19.23
C GLU A 352 10.02 -14.60 -20.47
N LEU A 353 8.96 -14.32 -21.24
CA LEU A 353 8.68 -14.99 -22.51
C LEU A 353 9.86 -14.84 -23.50
N SER A 354 10.39 -13.62 -23.62
CA SER A 354 11.54 -13.34 -24.49
C SER A 354 12.78 -14.13 -24.06
N MET A 355 12.98 -14.30 -22.76
CA MET A 355 14.10 -15.05 -22.20
C MET A 355 13.92 -16.56 -22.37
N HIS A 356 12.71 -17.10 -22.18
CA HIS A 356 12.40 -18.52 -22.40
C HIS A 356 12.58 -18.94 -23.85
N MET A 357 12.16 -18.07 -24.77
CA MET A 357 12.28 -18.32 -26.20
C MET A 357 13.71 -18.17 -26.75
N SER A 358 14.65 -17.65 -25.97
CA SER A 358 16.00 -17.23 -26.42
C SER A 358 16.85 -18.33 -27.04
N LEU A 359 16.66 -19.60 -26.64
CA LEU A 359 17.38 -20.75 -27.23
C LEU A 359 16.97 -21.02 -28.68
N ARG A 360 15.80 -20.55 -29.09
CA ARG A 360 15.17 -20.87 -30.38
C ARG A 360 14.97 -19.64 -31.25
N THR A 361 14.78 -18.48 -30.64
CA THR A 361 14.58 -17.21 -31.32
C THR A 361 15.15 -16.07 -30.50
N HIS A 362 15.85 -15.16 -31.16
CA HIS A 362 16.37 -13.96 -30.54
C HIS A 362 15.51 -12.76 -30.97
N ALA A 363 14.60 -12.32 -30.09
CA ALA A 363 13.71 -11.20 -30.33
C ALA A 363 13.82 -10.17 -29.18
N SER A 364 13.62 -8.90 -29.49
CA SER A 364 13.51 -7.87 -28.46
C SER A 364 12.15 -7.96 -27.76
N LYS A 365 12.04 -7.45 -26.51
CA LYS A 365 10.75 -7.35 -25.81
C LYS A 365 9.66 -6.73 -26.69
N ARG A 366 10.01 -5.68 -27.44
CA ARG A 366 9.10 -4.97 -28.34
C ARG A 366 8.61 -5.86 -29.48
N ALA A 367 9.49 -6.62 -30.12
CA ALA A 367 9.13 -7.55 -31.17
C ALA A 367 8.24 -8.68 -30.62
N VAL A 368 8.59 -9.24 -29.45
CA VAL A 368 7.75 -10.25 -28.79
C VAL A 368 6.34 -9.72 -28.54
N ASN A 369 6.23 -8.50 -28.01
CA ASN A 369 4.96 -7.88 -27.67
C ASN A 369 4.08 -7.55 -28.90
N LEU A 370 4.67 -6.96 -29.94
CA LEU A 370 3.92 -6.50 -31.11
C LEU A 370 3.66 -7.61 -32.14
N ASP A 371 4.64 -8.50 -32.35
CA ASP A 371 4.65 -9.39 -33.51
C ASP A 371 4.45 -10.86 -33.15
N TYR A 372 4.88 -11.32 -31.97
CA TYR A 372 4.82 -12.75 -31.62
C TYR A 372 3.64 -13.13 -30.71
N LEU A 373 3.34 -12.32 -29.69
CA LEU A 373 2.39 -12.66 -28.61
C LEU A 373 1.04 -13.20 -29.11
N SER A 374 0.43 -12.53 -30.09
CA SER A 374 -0.87 -12.92 -30.66
C SER A 374 -0.81 -14.28 -31.35
N TYR A 375 0.24 -14.53 -32.15
CA TYR A 375 0.43 -15.79 -32.86
C TYR A 375 0.83 -16.92 -31.92
N LEU A 376 1.68 -16.66 -30.92
CA LEU A 376 2.03 -17.65 -29.90
C LEU A 376 0.78 -18.11 -29.13
N ARG A 377 -0.06 -17.16 -28.70
CA ARG A 377 -1.35 -17.48 -28.07
C ARG A 377 -2.21 -18.34 -28.99
N ASP A 378 -2.38 -17.93 -30.25
CA ASP A 378 -3.28 -18.63 -31.17
C ASP A 378 -2.75 -20.01 -31.55
N ALA A 379 -1.43 -20.19 -31.66
CA ALA A 379 -0.81 -21.48 -31.91
C ALA A 379 -0.99 -22.46 -30.73
N VAL A 380 -0.97 -21.98 -29.48
CA VAL A 380 -1.22 -22.79 -28.28
C VAL A 380 -2.73 -23.08 -28.09
N VAL A 381 -3.59 -22.07 -28.28
CA VAL A 381 -5.01 -22.16 -27.93
C VAL A 381 -5.89 -22.72 -29.06
N SER A 382 -5.59 -22.43 -30.32
CA SER A 382 -6.43 -22.87 -31.44
C SER A 382 -6.56 -24.39 -31.57
N PRO A 383 -5.49 -25.20 -31.37
CA PRO A 383 -5.61 -26.66 -31.35
C PRO A 383 -6.55 -27.15 -30.24
N LEU A 384 -6.43 -26.57 -29.04
CA LEU A 384 -7.27 -26.91 -27.89
C LEU A 384 -8.74 -26.53 -28.13
N ALA A 385 -9.00 -25.42 -28.83
CA ALA A 385 -10.34 -24.92 -29.11
C ALA A 385 -11.04 -25.71 -30.24
N ARG A 386 -10.31 -26.08 -31.30
CA ARG A 386 -10.90 -26.74 -32.48
C ARG A 386 -10.94 -28.27 -32.38
N GLN A 387 -9.91 -28.88 -31.78
CA GLN A 387 -9.72 -30.33 -31.74
C GLN A 387 -9.91 -30.92 -30.33
N GLY A 388 -10.19 -30.09 -29.32
CA GLY A 388 -10.41 -30.54 -27.95
C GLY A 388 -9.23 -31.32 -27.39
N SER A 389 -9.49 -32.53 -26.87
CA SER A 389 -8.45 -33.40 -26.27
C SER A 389 -7.40 -33.87 -27.28
N ASP A 390 -7.74 -33.98 -28.56
CA ASP A 390 -6.83 -34.46 -29.60
C ASP A 390 -5.81 -33.38 -30.01
N GLY A 391 -6.13 -32.11 -29.79
CA GLY A 391 -5.24 -30.97 -30.03
C GLY A 391 -4.19 -30.74 -28.93
N VAL A 392 -4.28 -31.47 -27.81
CA VAL A 392 -3.39 -31.28 -26.65
C VAL A 392 -1.93 -31.56 -27.01
N GLN A 393 -1.66 -32.63 -27.75
CA GLN A 393 -0.29 -32.99 -28.12
C GLN A 393 0.34 -31.91 -29.03
N ASN A 394 -0.45 -31.36 -29.95
CA ASN A 394 -0.01 -30.28 -30.85
C ASN A 394 0.35 -29.01 -30.06
N ALA A 395 -0.46 -28.64 -29.07
CA ALA A 395 -0.19 -27.49 -28.21
C ALA A 395 1.09 -27.68 -27.38
N VAL A 396 1.28 -28.86 -26.78
CA VAL A 396 2.48 -29.18 -25.99
C VAL A 396 3.74 -29.19 -26.87
N THR A 397 3.69 -29.83 -28.04
CA THR A 397 4.82 -29.85 -28.98
C THR A 397 5.17 -28.46 -29.50
N PHE A 398 4.18 -27.59 -29.70
CA PHE A 398 4.45 -26.19 -30.04
C PHE A 398 5.14 -25.44 -28.90
N MET A 399 4.70 -25.63 -27.66
CA MET A 399 5.37 -25.04 -26.49
C MET A 399 6.82 -25.49 -26.39
N ASP A 400 7.09 -26.78 -26.58
CA ASP A 400 8.45 -27.34 -26.59
C ASP A 400 9.35 -26.73 -27.67
N SER A 401 8.77 -26.39 -28.83
CA SER A 401 9.51 -25.78 -29.94
C SER A 401 10.07 -24.39 -29.62
N TYR A 402 9.46 -23.69 -28.65
CA TYR A 402 9.87 -22.38 -28.16
C TYR A 402 10.32 -22.39 -26.70
N CYS A 403 10.53 -23.57 -26.11
CA CYS A 403 10.91 -23.73 -24.70
C CYS A 403 9.96 -23.03 -23.72
N LEU A 404 8.67 -22.97 -24.05
CA LEU A 404 7.66 -22.34 -23.21
C LEU A 404 7.23 -23.27 -22.08
N LEU A 405 7.09 -22.72 -20.89
CA LEU A 405 6.60 -23.40 -19.70
C LEU A 405 5.08 -23.36 -19.62
N LYS A 406 4.52 -24.20 -18.74
CA LYS A 406 3.08 -24.16 -18.45
C LYS A 406 2.61 -22.79 -17.94
N GLU A 407 3.43 -22.13 -17.13
CA GLU A 407 3.19 -20.79 -16.59
C GLU A 407 3.12 -19.73 -17.70
N ASP A 408 3.92 -19.92 -18.76
CA ASP A 408 3.89 -19.04 -19.93
C ASP A 408 2.55 -19.04 -20.65
N VAL A 409 1.77 -20.11 -20.56
CA VAL A 409 0.42 -20.14 -21.14
C VAL A 409 -0.50 -19.16 -20.45
N GLU A 410 -0.43 -19.06 -19.11
CA GLU A 410 -1.22 -18.11 -18.34
C GLU A 410 -0.76 -16.66 -18.61
N ASN A 411 0.55 -16.45 -18.65
CA ASN A 411 1.20 -15.20 -19.02
C ASN A 411 0.78 -14.72 -20.44
N LEU A 412 0.74 -15.62 -21.43
CA LEU A 412 0.27 -15.33 -22.79
C LEU A 412 -1.20 -14.93 -22.80
N MET A 413 -2.07 -15.57 -22.01
CA MET A 413 -3.49 -15.21 -21.94
C MET A 413 -3.68 -13.84 -21.30
N GLU A 414 -2.90 -13.52 -20.27
CA GLU A 414 -2.96 -12.23 -19.58
C GLU A 414 -2.47 -11.10 -20.49
N ALA A 415 -1.28 -11.24 -21.08
CA ALA A 415 -0.65 -10.22 -21.91
C ALA A 415 -1.43 -9.91 -23.21
N THR A 416 -2.24 -10.84 -23.69
CA THR A 416 -3.04 -10.68 -24.92
C THR A 416 -4.52 -10.39 -24.65
N SER A 417 -4.89 -10.12 -23.39
CA SER A 417 -6.26 -9.76 -23.03
C SER A 417 -6.52 -8.28 -23.35
N TRP A 418 -7.57 -8.03 -24.13
CA TRP A 418 -8.02 -6.67 -24.47
C TRP A 418 -9.31 -6.37 -23.71
N ALA A 419 -9.45 -5.13 -23.24
CA ALA A 419 -10.59 -4.71 -22.44
C ALA A 419 -11.93 -5.10 -23.10
N GLY A 420 -12.78 -5.82 -22.35
CA GLY A 420 -14.11 -6.25 -22.80
C GLY A 420 -14.16 -7.54 -23.64
N LYS A 421 -13.02 -8.21 -23.91
CA LYS A 421 -13.00 -9.50 -24.62
C LYS A 421 -12.47 -10.64 -23.73
N PRO A 422 -13.30 -11.63 -23.35
CA PRO A 422 -12.85 -12.77 -22.57
C PRO A 422 -11.82 -13.60 -23.36
N SER A 423 -10.82 -14.15 -22.66
CA SER A 423 -9.78 -14.96 -23.30
C SER A 423 -10.37 -16.21 -23.96
N VAL A 424 -9.82 -16.60 -25.11
CA VAL A 424 -10.27 -17.81 -25.82
C VAL A 424 -10.04 -19.05 -24.96
N PHE A 425 -8.99 -19.04 -24.14
CA PHE A 425 -8.68 -20.10 -23.19
C PHE A 425 -9.73 -20.23 -22.07
N SER A 426 -10.35 -19.14 -21.60
CA SER A 426 -11.39 -19.24 -20.57
C SER A 426 -12.61 -20.01 -21.06
N LYS A 427 -12.93 -19.91 -22.35
CA LYS A 427 -14.05 -20.61 -23.01
C LYS A 427 -13.84 -22.10 -23.24
N LEU A 428 -12.60 -22.61 -23.10
CA LEU A 428 -12.32 -24.04 -23.24
C LEU A 428 -12.99 -24.85 -22.13
N ASP A 429 -13.45 -26.06 -22.48
CA ASP A 429 -14.00 -27.01 -21.51
C ASP A 429 -12.94 -27.36 -20.45
N SER A 430 -13.39 -27.43 -19.20
CA SER A 430 -12.66 -27.97 -18.05
C SER A 430 -11.96 -29.30 -18.35
N LYS A 431 -12.60 -30.20 -19.12
CA LYS A 431 -12.03 -31.49 -19.50
C LYS A 431 -10.76 -31.31 -20.35
N VAL A 432 -10.78 -30.41 -21.32
CA VAL A 432 -9.64 -30.13 -22.21
C VAL A 432 -8.50 -29.47 -21.43
N LYS A 433 -8.79 -28.51 -20.55
CA LYS A 433 -7.78 -27.88 -19.67
C LYS A 433 -7.08 -28.90 -18.77
N SER A 434 -7.85 -29.85 -18.23
CA SER A 434 -7.32 -30.93 -17.39
C SER A 434 -6.46 -31.92 -18.18
N ALA A 435 -6.86 -32.26 -19.42
CA ALA A 435 -6.11 -33.12 -20.31
C ALA A 435 -4.79 -32.46 -20.73
N PHE A 436 -4.82 -31.17 -21.06
CA PHE A 436 -3.64 -30.36 -21.36
C PHE A 436 -2.61 -30.38 -20.22
N THR A 437 -3.06 -30.10 -18.99
CA THR A 437 -2.16 -30.11 -17.81
C THR A 437 -1.54 -31.49 -17.56
N ARG A 438 -2.32 -32.58 -17.74
CA ARG A 438 -1.81 -33.95 -17.56
C ARG A 438 -0.82 -34.35 -18.63
N ALA A 439 -1.05 -33.93 -19.88
CA ALA A 439 -0.17 -34.25 -21.00
C ALA A 439 1.17 -33.53 -20.90
N TYR A 440 1.16 -32.23 -20.55
CA TYR A 440 2.38 -31.45 -20.29
C TYR A 440 3.22 -32.17 -19.22
N ASN A 441 2.67 -32.41 -18.02
CA ASN A 441 3.42 -33.07 -16.93
C ASN A 441 3.93 -34.50 -17.24
N LYS A 442 3.47 -35.16 -18.30
CA LYS A 442 3.92 -36.50 -18.72
C LYS A 442 5.22 -36.46 -19.52
N VAL A 443 5.49 -35.35 -20.20
CA VAL A 443 6.65 -35.14 -21.08
C VAL A 443 7.76 -34.44 -20.29
N ALA A 444 9.01 -34.79 -20.59
CA ALA A 444 10.16 -34.06 -20.04
C ALA A 444 10.43 -32.85 -20.95
N HIS A 445 10.32 -31.66 -20.37
CA HIS A 445 10.50 -30.41 -21.10
C HIS A 445 11.92 -29.90 -20.93
N LEU A 446 12.46 -29.22 -21.94
CA LEU A 446 13.71 -28.48 -21.79
C LEU A 446 13.42 -27.28 -20.91
N THR A 447 14.21 -27.06 -19.86
CA THR A 447 14.03 -25.81 -19.11
C THR A 447 14.57 -24.65 -19.94
N PRO A 448 13.92 -23.48 -19.89
CA PRO A 448 14.57 -22.24 -20.25
C PRO A 448 15.97 -22.20 -19.62
N TYR A 449 16.97 -21.71 -20.34
CA TYR A 449 18.34 -21.50 -19.85
C TYR A 449 19.25 -22.73 -19.64
N SER A 450 18.75 -23.97 -19.77
CA SER A 450 19.59 -25.17 -19.68
C SER A 450 19.43 -26.06 -20.89
N LEU A 451 20.53 -26.62 -21.36
CA LEU A 451 20.53 -27.67 -22.40
C LEU A 451 20.15 -29.04 -21.82
N GLN A 452 19.90 -29.14 -20.51
CA GLN A 452 19.49 -30.36 -19.82
C GLN A 452 17.95 -30.43 -19.71
N LEU A 453 17.41 -31.64 -19.90
CA LEU A 453 15.97 -31.91 -19.77
C LEU A 453 15.56 -31.91 -18.30
N ALA A 454 14.43 -31.25 -17.98
CA ALA A 454 13.86 -31.27 -16.64
C ALA A 454 13.47 -32.70 -16.22
N PRO A 455 13.75 -33.13 -14.98
CA PRO A 455 13.27 -34.42 -14.50
C PRO A 455 11.74 -34.45 -14.41
N LYS A 456 11.14 -35.61 -14.71
CA LYS A 456 9.68 -35.82 -14.62
C LYS A 456 9.20 -35.52 -13.20
N SER A 457 8.15 -34.70 -13.05
CA SER A 457 7.42 -34.55 -11.79
C SER A 457 6.83 -35.91 -11.38
N LYS A 458 7.51 -36.64 -10.50
CA LYS A 458 6.93 -37.79 -9.81
C LYS A 458 5.98 -37.26 -8.74
N ARG A 459 4.74 -37.75 -8.73
CA ARG A 459 3.90 -37.71 -7.53
C ARG A 459 4.63 -38.44 -6.42
N VAL A 460 5.16 -37.70 -5.46
CA VAL A 460 5.55 -38.24 -4.16
C VAL A 460 4.52 -37.72 -3.15
N GLY A 461 3.78 -38.67 -2.57
CA GLY A 461 2.94 -38.40 -1.42
C GLY A 461 3.81 -38.01 -0.23
N SER A 462 3.29 -37.10 0.58
CA SER A 462 3.80 -36.59 1.86
C SER A 462 4.88 -37.46 2.54
N VAL A 463 6.09 -36.93 2.68
CA VAL A 463 6.79 -36.79 3.96
C VAL A 463 7.76 -35.62 3.84
N ASP A 464 7.80 -34.76 4.85
CA ASP A 464 8.77 -33.68 5.03
C ASP A 464 10.22 -34.14 4.84
N ALA A 465 10.98 -33.38 4.06
CA ALA A 465 12.43 -33.25 4.21
C ALA A 465 12.88 -31.94 3.57
N GLU A 466 13.36 -31.04 4.44
CA GLU A 466 14.00 -29.78 4.16
C GLU A 466 15.16 -29.93 3.16
N MET A 467 15.11 -29.19 2.05
CA MET A 467 16.31 -28.64 1.42
C MET A 467 15.90 -27.48 0.51
N SER A 468 15.86 -26.28 1.09
CA SER A 468 15.79 -25.03 0.33
C SER A 468 17.22 -24.52 0.22
N GLU A 469 17.89 -24.85 -0.88
CA GLU A 469 19.08 -24.10 -1.29
C GLU A 469 18.63 -22.70 -1.69
N GLU A 470 19.09 -21.72 -0.91
CA GLU A 470 19.05 -20.31 -1.21
C GLU A 470 19.80 -20.05 -2.52
N LEU A 471 19.08 -19.63 -3.55
CA LEU A 471 19.65 -18.88 -4.66
C LEU A 471 19.16 -17.45 -4.52
N GLU A 472 20.05 -16.59 -4.02
CA GLU A 472 19.87 -15.16 -3.92
C GLU A 472 19.57 -14.53 -5.29
N PRO A 473 18.63 -13.57 -5.38
CA PRO A 473 18.51 -12.72 -6.56
C PRO A 473 19.62 -11.66 -6.54
N ASN A 474 20.57 -11.79 -7.48
CA ASN A 474 21.53 -10.74 -7.80
C ASN A 474 20.79 -9.54 -8.45
N GLU A 475 20.44 -8.54 -7.64
CA GLU A 475 20.14 -7.20 -8.13
C GLU A 475 21.47 -6.42 -8.24
N ALA A 476 21.86 -6.11 -9.47
CA ALA A 476 22.93 -5.19 -9.75
C ALA A 476 22.42 -3.76 -9.54
N GLU A 477 22.69 -3.20 -8.36
CA GLU A 477 22.73 -1.75 -8.17
C GLU A 477 24.15 -1.25 -8.43
N THR A 478 24.25 -0.36 -9.42
CA THR A 478 25.40 0.54 -9.58
C THR A 478 25.36 1.59 -8.48
N GLU A 479 26.19 1.43 -7.45
CA GLU A 479 26.64 2.54 -6.61
C GLU A 479 28.15 2.74 -6.77
N GLN A 480 28.50 3.92 -7.30
CA GLN A 480 29.83 4.49 -7.17
C GLN A 480 30.01 4.93 -5.71
N GLY A 481 30.88 4.26 -4.98
CA GLY A 481 31.30 4.63 -3.63
C GLY A 481 32.72 4.15 -3.38
N SER A 482 33.62 5.11 -3.16
CA SER A 482 35.07 4.94 -2.95
C SER A 482 35.43 3.98 -1.81
N LEU A 483 36.23 2.96 -2.10
CA LEU A 483 36.89 2.09 -1.11
C LEU A 483 38.42 2.25 -1.19
N GLU A 484 38.93 3.33 -0.59
CA GLU A 484 40.29 3.34 -0.05
C GLU A 484 40.18 3.19 1.46
N SER A 485 40.09 1.94 1.93
CA SER A 485 40.50 1.45 3.25
C SER A 485 39.66 0.24 3.64
N ASP A 486 40.06 -0.96 3.24
CA ASP A 486 39.87 -2.09 4.14
C ASP A 486 40.96 -3.15 3.94
N ALA A 487 41.52 -3.58 5.06
CA ALA A 487 42.76 -4.31 5.17
C ALA A 487 42.49 -5.71 5.72
N MET A 488 41.77 -6.56 5.00
CA MET A 488 41.73 -8.02 5.27
C MET A 488 41.34 -8.85 4.05
N ILE A 489 42.25 -9.01 3.08
CA ILE A 489 42.25 -10.18 2.18
C ILE A 489 43.68 -10.67 2.01
N LYS A 490 44.00 -11.83 2.61
CA LYS A 490 45.23 -12.58 2.36
C LYS A 490 45.09 -13.32 1.02
N VAL A 491 45.84 -12.88 0.01
CA VAL A 491 46.06 -13.65 -1.22
C VAL A 491 47.30 -14.54 -1.02
N PRO A 492 47.27 -15.85 -1.36
CA PRO A 492 48.45 -16.70 -1.24
C PRO A 492 49.43 -16.40 -2.37
N LEU A 493 50.66 -15.98 -2.02
CA LEU A 493 51.76 -15.81 -2.98
C LEU A 493 52.52 -17.14 -3.20
N PRO A 494 52.98 -17.45 -4.42
CA PRO A 494 53.65 -18.70 -4.74
C PRO A 494 55.09 -18.79 -4.20
N LEU A 495 55.53 -20.02 -3.91
CA LEU A 495 56.91 -20.37 -3.53
C LEU A 495 57.94 -19.91 -4.58
N ALA A 496 58.69 -18.85 -4.28
CA ALA A 496 60.08 -18.68 -4.70
C ALA A 496 60.76 -17.57 -3.86
N ALA A 497 62.04 -17.77 -3.54
CA ALA A 497 62.97 -16.79 -2.94
C ALA A 497 62.96 -16.62 -1.40
N HIS A 498 63.15 -17.73 -0.68
CA HIS A 498 63.92 -17.69 0.58
C HIS A 498 65.41 -17.66 0.23
N LEU A 499 66.05 -16.48 0.28
CA LEU A 499 67.50 -16.22 0.45
C LEU A 499 67.84 -14.86 -0.17
N ASN A 500 67.70 -13.79 0.65
CA ASN A 500 68.46 -12.52 0.59
C ASN A 500 67.63 -11.36 1.17
N MET A 501 67.41 -11.33 2.49
CA MET A 501 67.09 -10.06 3.16
C MET A 501 67.32 -10.08 4.68
N GLN A 502 68.39 -10.73 5.15
CA GLN A 502 68.76 -10.75 6.57
C GLN A 502 69.96 -9.85 6.92
N ILE A 503 70.35 -8.91 6.05
CA ILE A 503 71.59 -8.11 6.24
C ILE A 503 71.37 -6.57 6.25
N HIS A 504 70.16 -6.02 6.06
CA HIS A 504 70.00 -4.55 5.91
C HIS A 504 69.01 -3.83 6.84
N ARG A 505 68.66 -4.40 8.01
CA ARG A 505 67.85 -3.69 9.04
C ARG A 505 68.57 -3.59 10.38
N ARG A 506 69.76 -2.97 10.39
CA ARG A 506 70.42 -2.51 11.62
C ARG A 506 71.04 -1.10 11.54
N SER A 507 70.69 -0.30 10.54
CA SER A 507 71.23 1.06 10.38
C SER A 507 70.22 2.02 9.73
N SER A 508 69.26 2.53 10.50
CA SER A 508 68.59 3.83 10.27
C SER A 508 67.53 4.03 11.37
N LEU A 509 67.99 4.04 12.61
CA LEU A 509 67.23 4.49 13.79
C LEU A 509 68.17 5.46 14.53
N LYS A 510 68.32 6.63 13.92
CA LYS A 510 68.91 7.87 14.41
C LYS A 510 68.84 8.85 13.23
N ASP A 511 68.47 10.08 13.53
CA ASP A 511 68.33 11.22 12.60
C ASP A 511 66.92 11.36 12.00
N ASP A 512 66.00 11.97 12.75
CA ASP A 512 65.62 13.37 12.48
C ASP A 512 64.52 13.82 13.45
N MET A 513 65.02 14.26 14.60
CA MET A 513 64.39 15.21 15.50
C MET A 513 64.90 16.59 15.04
N PHE A 514 64.00 17.57 14.84
CA PHE A 514 64.17 18.94 14.31
C PHE A 514 63.62 19.18 12.88
N ARG A 515 62.33 19.52 12.80
CA ARG A 515 61.83 20.82 12.31
C ARG A 515 60.35 21.00 12.56
#